data_AF-A0A1F6V851-F1
#
_entry.id   AF-A0A1F6V851-F1
#
_cell.length_a   1.000
_cell.length_b   1.000
_cell.length_c   1.000
_cell.angle_alpha   90.00
_cell.angle_beta   90.00
_cell.angle_gamma   90.00
#
_symmetry.space_group_name_H-M   'P 1'
#
loop_
_entity.id
_entity.type
_entity.pdbx_description
1 polymer ?
#
loop_
_entity_poly.entity_id
_entity_poly.type
_entity_poly.pdbx_seq_one_letter_code
_entity_poly.pdbx_strand_id
1 'polypeptide(L)' 'MNTYNVTIPKSLSRMGDLVLVPRKEYESLLILRKYKEYTPTPAEKRALRRAELNLKKGKTLSYDELTTKLGFTN' A
#
# COMPACT_ATOMS: atom_id res chain seq x y z
N MET A 1 29.78 26.24 7.22
CA MET A 1 29.13 24.92 7.39
C MET A 1 28.38 24.94 8.72
N ASN A 2 27.07 24.75 8.72
CA ASN A 2 26.33 24.62 9.98
C ASN A 2 26.55 23.20 10.54
N THR A 3 27.13 23.13 11.74
CA THR A 3 27.43 21.87 12.41
C THR A 3 26.28 21.54 13.36
N TYR A 4 25.47 20.55 13.01
CA TYR A 4 24.37 20.09 13.86
C TYR A 4 24.88 18.97 14.77
N ASN A 5 25.01 19.23 16.06
CA ASN A 5 25.39 18.21 17.04
C ASN A 5 24.14 17.44 17.49
N VAL A 6 24.01 16.19 17.06
CA VAL A 6 22.90 15.32 17.44
C VAL A 6 23.38 14.34 18.51
N THR A 7 23.02 14.61 19.77
CA THR A 7 23.37 13.75 20.90
C THR A 7 22.28 12.72 21.16
N ILE A 8 22.64 11.44 21.17
CA ILE A 8 21.73 10.33 21.43
C ILE A 8 22.06 9.72 22.80
N PRO A 9 21.09 9.59 23.72
CA PRO A 9 21.29 8.90 24.99
C PRO A 9 21.81 7.47 24.83
N LYS A 10 22.83 7.09 25.61
CA LYS A 10 23.43 5.74 25.62
C LYS A 10 22.45 4.62 25.98
N SER A 11 21.33 4.95 26.61
CA SER A 11 20.26 3.98 26.92
C SER A 11 19.53 3.52 25.65
N LEU A 12 19.35 4.40 24.66
CA LEU A 12 18.65 4.08 23.42
C LEU A 12 19.49 3.21 22.47
N SER A 13 20.82 3.36 22.50
CA SER A 13 21.75 2.56 21.70
C SER A 13 21.94 1.11 22.21
N ARG A 14 21.36 0.75 23.36
CA ARG A 14 21.47 -0.61 23.94
C ARG A 14 20.34 -1.55 23.51
N MET A 15 19.30 -1.02 22.84
CA MET A 15 18.10 -1.79 22.48
C MET A 15 18.19 -2.48 21.11
N GLY A 16 19.36 -2.44 20.44
CA GLY A 16 19.59 -3.01 19.13
C GLY A 16 20.14 -1.97 18.14
N ASP A 17 19.90 -2.18 16.85
CA ASP A 17 20.33 -1.27 15.80
C ASP A 17 19.53 0.05 15.86
N LEU A 18 20.27 1.16 15.92
CA LEU A 18 19.70 2.49 15.98
C LEU A 18 19.82 3.17 14.61
N VAL A 19 18.69 3.62 14.08
CA VAL A 19 18.61 4.35 12.81
C VAL A 19 18.12 5.77 13.05
N LEU A 20 18.88 6.76 12.56
CA LEU A 20 18.49 8.16 12.59
C LEU A 20 17.68 8.49 11.33
N VAL A 21 16.46 9.00 11.51
CA VAL A 21 15.58 9.38 10.40
C VAL A 21 15.09 10.82 10.61
N PRO A 22 15.11 11.67 9.57
CA PRO A 22 14.51 12.99 9.64
C PRO A 22 13.02 12.90 10.01
N ARG A 23 12.55 13.85 10.84
CA ARG A 23 11.17 13.85 11.33
C ARG A 23 10.12 13.68 10.23
N LYS A 24 10.27 14.40 9.11
CA LYS A 24 9.34 14.32 7.96
C LYS A 24 9.27 12.92 7.34
N GLU A 25 10.42 12.25 7.24
CA GLU A 25 10.51 10.89 6.71
C GLU A 25 9.88 9.89 7.68
N TYR A 26 10.14 10.03 8.98
CA TYR A 26 9.51 9.20 10.01
C TYR A 26 7.97 9.32 9.98
N GLU A 27 7.44 10.53 9.89
CA GLU A 27 6.00 10.78 9.78
C GLU A 27 5.39 10.15 8.52
N SER A 28 6.12 10.17 7.40
CA SER A 28 5.70 9.52 6.15
C SER A 28 5.63 7.99 6.29
N LEU A 29 6.61 7.38 6.96
CA LEU A 29 6.61 5.94 7.25
C LEU A 29 5.45 5.52 8.18
N LEU A 30 5.10 6.37 9.15
CA LEU A 30 3.94 6.13 10.01
C LEU A 30 2.61 6.16 9.24
N ILE A 31 2.49 7.01 8.21
CA ILE A 31 1.32 7.03 7.33
C ILE A 31 1.25 5.73 6.52
N LEU A 32 2.37 5.25 5.98
CA LEU A 32 2.43 3.98 5.25
C LEU A 32 2.01 2.79 6.13
N ARG A 33 2.34 2.80 7.42
CA ARG A 33 1.91 1.77 8.37
C ARG A 33 0.39 1.73 8.59
N LYS A 34 -0.34 2.81 8.27
CA LYS A 34 -1.81 2.85 8.44
C LYS A 34 -2.58 2.12 7.34
N TYR A 35 -1.94 1.77 6.22
CA TYR A 35 -2.60 0.94 5.21
C TYR A 35 -2.76 -0.47 5.77
N LYS A 36 -4.00 -0.83 6.07
CA LYS A 36 -4.34 -2.20 6.44
C LYS A 36 -4.13 -3.08 5.22
N GLU A 37 -3.31 -4.11 5.34
CA GLU A 37 -3.24 -5.16 4.32
C GLU A 37 -4.66 -5.67 4.07
N TYR A 38 -5.07 -5.63 2.80
CA TYR A 38 -6.40 -6.07 2.42
C TYR A 38 -6.46 -7.59 2.51
N THR A 39 -7.28 -8.10 3.42
CA THR A 39 -7.57 -9.53 3.54
C THR A 39 -8.86 -9.85 2.78
N PRO A 40 -8.77 -10.40 1.56
CA PRO A 40 -9.97 -10.71 0.78
C PRO A 40 -10.80 -11.82 1.46
N THR A 41 -12.10 -11.62 1.49
CA THR A 41 -13.10 -12.62 1.87
C THR A 41 -13.04 -13.83 0.94
N PRO A 42 -13.59 -15.00 1.36
CA PRO A 42 -13.68 -16.17 0.50
C PRO A 42 -14.44 -15.91 -0.81
N ALA A 43 -15.42 -15.00 -0.81
CA ALA A 43 -16.19 -14.64 -2.00
C ALA A 43 -15.33 -13.85 -2.99
N GLU A 44 -14.56 -12.87 -2.52
CA GLU A 44 -13.65 -12.06 -3.34
C GLU A 44 -12.52 -12.91 -3.93
N LYS A 45 -11.94 -13.85 -3.15
CA LYS A 45 -10.97 -14.82 -3.68
C LYS A 45 -11.55 -15.66 -4.83
N ARG A 46 -12.83 -16.07 -4.73
CA ARG A 46 -13.52 -16.79 -5.82
C ARG A 46 -13.80 -15.88 -7.02
N ALA A 47 -14.07 -14.59 -6.79
CA ALA A 47 -14.27 -13.62 -7.86
C ALA A 47 -12.97 -13.40 -8.65
N LEU A 48 -11.83 -13.27 -7.97
CA LEU A 48 -10.51 -13.16 -8.61
C LEU A 48 -10.19 -14.37 -9.48
N ARG A 49 -10.36 -15.59 -8.96
CA ARG A 49 -10.16 -16.82 -9.77
C ARG A 49 -11.07 -16.85 -11.01
N ARG A 50 -12.32 -16.38 -10.89
CA ARG A 50 -13.22 -16.26 -12.04
C ARG A 50 -12.75 -15.20 -13.04
N ALA A 51 -12.25 -14.07 -12.55
CA ALA A 51 -11.69 -13.02 -13.40
C ALA A 51 -10.48 -13.52 -14.19
N GLU A 52 -9.55 -14.26 -13.55
CA GLU A 52 -8.40 -14.87 -14.22
C GLU A 52 -8.83 -15.85 -15.33
N LEU A 53 -9.82 -16.71 -15.05
CA LEU A 53 -10.36 -17.64 -16.04
C LEU A 53 -11.05 -16.92 -17.21
N ASN A 54 -11.77 -15.84 -16.92
CA ASN A 54 -12.40 -15.02 -17.95
C ASN A 54 -11.37 -14.32 -18.82
N LEU A 55 -10.32 -13.76 -18.22
CA LEU A 55 -9.21 -13.14 -18.94
C LEU A 55 -8.51 -14.14 -19.87
N LYS A 56 -8.20 -15.34 -19.38
CA LYS A 56 -7.60 -16.42 -20.20
C LYS A 56 -8.49 -16.82 -21.39
N LYS A 57 -9.81 -16.71 -21.24
CA LYS A 57 -10.79 -16.99 -22.29
C LYS A 57 -11.09 -15.79 -23.19
N GLY A 58 -10.39 -14.67 -23.02
CA GLY A 58 -10.65 -13.42 -23.74
C GLY A 58 -11.96 -12.73 -23.36
N LYS A 59 -12.63 -13.15 -22.29
CA LYS A 59 -13.88 -12.59 -21.79
C LYS A 59 -13.58 -11.37 -20.91
N THR A 60 -13.23 -10.27 -21.55
CA THR A 60 -13.01 -8.96 -20.90
C THR A 60 -14.12 -8.00 -21.28
N LEU A 61 -14.21 -6.88 -20.57
CA LEU A 61 -15.06 -5.76 -20.95
C LEU A 61 -14.20 -4.72 -21.64
N SER A 62 -14.63 -4.25 -22.80
CA SER A 62 -14.10 -3.01 -23.38
C SER A 62 -14.52 -1.80 -22.54
N TYR A 63 -13.87 -0.65 -22.76
CA TYR A 63 -14.17 0.57 -22.03
C TYR A 63 -15.64 0.98 -22.17
N ASP A 64 -16.19 0.96 -23.38
CA ASP A 64 -17.58 1.34 -23.66
C ASP A 64 -18.59 0.37 -23.01
N GLU A 65 -18.27 -0.93 -23.00
CA GLU A 65 -19.08 -1.90 -22.29
C GLU A 65 -19.02 -1.70 -20.78
N LEU A 66 -17.87 -1.29 -20.25
CA LEU A 66 -17.68 -1.05 -18.83
C LEU A 66 -18.46 0.19 -18.37
N THR A 67 -18.39 1.30 -19.10
CA THR A 67 -19.13 2.53 -18.78
C THR A 67 -20.63 2.30 -18.85
N THR A 68 -21.11 1.60 -19.89
CA THR A 68 -22.52 1.27 -20.07
C THR A 68 -23.04 0.31 -19.00
N LYS A 69 -22.31 -0.77 -18.69
CA LYS A 69 -22.77 -1.80 -17.74
C LYS A 69 -22.72 -1.36 -16.28
N LEU A 70 -21.75 -0.51 -15.92
CA LEU A 70 -21.56 -0.04 -14.54
C LEU A 70 -22.22 1.33 -14.30
N GLY A 71 -22.85 1.92 -15.32
CA GLY A 71 -23.55 3.20 -15.20
C GLY A 71 -22.61 4.37 -14.95
N PHE A 72 -21.32 4.24 -15.28
CA PHE A 72 -20.38 5.35 -15.21
C PHE A 72 -20.70 6.31 -16.36
N THR A 73 -21.31 7.43 -16.02
CA THR A 73 -21.43 8.60 -16.89
C THR A 73 -20.30 9.56 -16.53
N ASN A 74 -19.58 10.05 -17.56
CA ASN A 74 -18.61 11.13 -17.38
C ASN A 74 -19.30 12.44 -16.97
#